data_AF-A0A6J4JDC6-F1
#
_entry.id   AF-A0A6J4JDC6-F1
#
_cell.length_a   1.000
_cell.length_b   1.000
_cell.length_c   1.000
_cell.angle_alpha   90.00
_cell.angle_beta   90.00
_cell.angle_gamma   90.00
#
_symmetry.space_group_name_H-M   'P 1'
#
loop_
_entity.id
_entity.type
_entity.pdbx_description
1 polymer ?
#
loop_
_entity_poly.entity_id
_entity_poly.type
_entity_poly.pdbx_seq_one_letter_code
_entity_poly.pdbx_strand_id
1 'polypeptide(L)' 'MRHPTEGVLRRLLDEPAGVADDDRRHVAGCPRCLDGLAVMREDAALVGAALAAEADVDAAAAWQRLSAAVPAPGVRRA' A
#
# COMPACT_ATOMS: atom_id res chain seq x y z
N MET A 1 -21.82 8.09 -18.07
CA MET A 1 -20.67 7.22 -17.76
C MET A 1 -20.74 6.81 -16.30
N ARG A 2 -20.22 5.64 -15.95
CA ARG A 2 -20.23 5.08 -14.59
C ARG A 2 -19.02 5.61 -13.81
N HIS A 3 -19.15 5.84 -12.50
CA HIS A 3 -17.98 6.11 -11.66
C HIS A 3 -17.07 4.88 -11.59
N PRO A 4 -15.74 5.04 -11.71
CA PRO A 4 -14.79 3.96 -11.46
C PRO A 4 -14.94 3.42 -10.03
N THR A 5 -14.53 2.17 -9.83
CA THR A 5 -14.50 1.59 -8.49
C THR A 5 -13.36 2.22 -7.68
N GLU A 6 -13.44 2.08 -6.35
CA GLU A 6 -12.36 2.51 -5.45
C GLU A 6 -10.99 1.93 -5.87
N GLY A 7 -10.96 0.65 -6.26
CA GLY A 7 -9.72 -0.01 -6.72
C GLY A 7 -9.11 0.63 -7.97
N VAL A 8 -9.92 1.21 -8.87
CA VAL A 8 -9.40 1.97 -10.02
C VAL A 8 -8.81 3.31 -9.57
N LEU A 9 -9.44 4.00 -8.61
CA LEU A 9 -8.89 5.23 -8.04
C LEU A 9 -7.56 4.97 -7.31
N ARG A 10 -7.46 3.86 -6.57
CA ARG A 10 -6.21 3.43 -5.92
C ARG A 10 -5.12 3.14 -6.96
N ARG A 11 -5.44 2.37 -8.01
CA ARG A 11 -4.50 2.13 -9.11
C ARG A 11 -4.11 3.41 -9.85
N LEU A 12 -4.98 4.42 -9.94
CA LEU A 12 -4.62 5.72 -10.52
C LEU A 12 -3.56 6.46 -9.69
N LEU A 13 -3.52 6.23 -8.38
CA LEU A 13 -2.51 6.79 -7.47
C LEU A 13 -1.17 6.05 -7.60
N ASP A 14 -1.20 4.72 -7.59
CA ASP A 14 0.01 3.89 -7.55
C ASP A 14 0.61 3.63 -8.95
N GLU A 15 -0.22 3.42 -9.96
CA GLU A 15 0.15 2.98 -11.32
C GLU A 15 -0.77 3.62 -12.39
N PRO A 16 -0.67 4.93 -12.63
CA PRO A 16 -1.60 5.66 -13.51
C PRO A 16 -1.58 5.17 -14.96
N ALA A 17 -0.46 4.63 -15.43
CA ALA A 17 -0.34 4.04 -16.77
C ALA A 17 -1.21 2.78 -16.94
N GLY A 18 -1.51 2.06 -15.84
CA GLY A 18 -2.32 0.85 -15.83
C GLY A 18 -3.84 1.07 -15.78
N VAL A 19 -4.30 2.33 -15.75
CA VAL A 19 -5.72 2.70 -15.75
C VAL A 19 -6.21 2.98 -17.17
N ALA A 20 -7.42 2.54 -17.53
CA ALA A 20 -7.99 2.80 -18.85
C ALA A 20 -8.14 4.31 -19.13
N ASP A 21 -7.91 4.72 -20.37
CA ASP A 21 -7.99 6.13 -20.80
C ASP A 21 -9.35 6.77 -20.53
N ASP A 22 -10.44 6.01 -20.71
CA ASP A 22 -11.80 6.48 -20.42
C ASP A 22 -11.99 6.76 -18.93
N ASP A 23 -11.46 5.91 -18.05
CA ASP A 23 -11.51 6.12 -16.61
C ASP A 23 -10.66 7.34 -16.22
N ARG A 24 -9.46 7.52 -16.81
CA ARG A 24 -8.62 8.70 -16.58
C ARG A 24 -9.33 10.00 -17.02
N ARG A 25 -9.93 9.99 -18.21
CA ARG A 25 -10.72 11.14 -18.73
C ARG A 25 -11.90 11.45 -17.83
N HIS A 26 -12.63 10.43 -17.38
CA HIS A 26 -13.77 10.60 -16.48
C HIS A 26 -13.33 11.21 -15.15
N VAL A 27 -12.29 10.65 -14.50
CA VAL A 27 -11.79 11.13 -13.21
C VAL A 27 -11.32 12.58 -13.31
N ALA A 28 -10.61 12.94 -14.38
CA ALA A 28 -10.13 14.31 -14.58
C ALA A 28 -11.25 15.36 -14.66
N GLY A 29 -12.47 14.97 -15.05
CA GLY A 29 -13.62 15.86 -15.17
C GLY A 29 -14.69 15.69 -14.08
N CYS A 30 -14.49 14.80 -13.10
CA CYS A 30 -15.54 14.41 -12.16
C CYS A 30 -15.19 14.82 -10.71
N PRO A 31 -15.84 15.85 -10.14
CA PRO A 31 -15.55 16.32 -8.77
C PRO A 31 -15.62 15.22 -7.72
N ARG A 32 -16.65 14.36 -7.76
CA ARG A 32 -16.80 13.23 -6.84
C ARG A 32 -15.61 12.26 -6.88
N CYS A 33 -15.07 12.00 -8.07
CA CYS A 33 -13.90 11.12 -8.20
C CYS A 33 -12.63 11.82 -7.75
N LEU A 34 -12.50 13.13 -7.97
CA LEU A 34 -11.39 13.94 -7.49
C LEU A 34 -11.39 14.04 -5.96
N ASP A 35 -12.54 14.21 -5.32
CA ASP A 35 -12.69 14.20 -3.86
C ASP A 35 -12.25 12.85 -3.28
N GLY A 36 -12.72 11.74 -3.87
CA GLY A 36 -12.28 10.41 -3.46
C GLY A 36 -10.78 10.19 -3.63
N LEU A 37 -10.19 10.71 -4.71
CA LEU A 37 -8.75 10.62 -4.95
C LEU A 37 -7.95 11.49 -3.97
N ALA A 38 -8.48 12.65 -3.55
CA ALA A 38 -7.86 13.50 -2.55
C ALA A 38 -7.76 12.79 -1.20
N VAL A 39 -8.84 12.16 -0.74
CA VAL A 39 -8.85 11.36 0.50
C VAL A 39 -7.79 10.24 0.42
N MET A 40 -7.71 9.52 -0.69
CA MET A 40 -6.70 8.46 -0.86
C MET A 40 -5.25 8.98 -0.82
N ARG A 41 -5.01 10.20 -1.31
CA ARG A 41 -3.69 10.84 -1.25
C ARG A 41 -3.34 11.26 0.17
N GLU A 42 -4.29 11.76 0.93
CA GLU A 42 -4.11 12.10 2.35
C GLU A 42 -3.77 10.84 3.16
N ASP A 43 -4.51 9.74 2.95
CA ASP A 43 -4.21 8.45 3.59
C ASP A 43 -2.81 7.94 3.23
N ALA A 44 -2.43 8.00 1.94
CA ALA A 44 -1.12 7.58 1.48
C ALA A 44 0.00 8.43 2.10
N ALA A 45 -0.20 9.75 2.23
CA ALA A 45 0.75 10.64 2.88
C ALA A 45 0.89 10.33 4.38
N LEU A 46 -0.22 10.07 5.07
CA LEU A 46 -0.22 9.72 6.49
C LEU A 46 0.55 8.40 6.75
N VAL A 47 0.24 7.36 5.97
CA VAL A 47 0.93 6.07 6.08
C VAL A 47 2.41 6.20 5.68
N GLY A 48 2.69 6.94 4.61
CA GLY A 48 4.05 7.22 4.18
C GLY A 48 4.87 7.90 5.28
N ALA A 49 4.30 8.88 5.97
CA ALA A 49 4.94 9.55 7.10
C ALA A 49 5.17 8.60 8.28
N ALA A 50 4.21 7.73 8.59
CA ALA A 50 4.36 6.74 9.66
C ALA A 50 5.46 5.71 9.34
N LEU A 51 5.58 5.29 8.08
CA LEU A 51 6.62 4.34 7.64
C LEU A 51 8.00 4.98 7.50
N ALA A 52 8.08 6.27 7.20
CA ALA A 52 9.34 7.01 7.13
C ALA A 52 9.93 7.36 8.51
N ALA A 53 9.22 7.04 9.60
CA ALA A 53 9.75 7.23 10.94
C ALA A 53 10.97 6.31 11.16
N GLU A 54 12.16 6.90 11.15
CA GLU A 54 13.40 6.21 11.48
C GLU A 54 13.33 5.73 12.94
N ALA A 55 13.51 4.42 13.14
CA ALA A 55 13.65 3.82 14.45
C ALA A 55 15.09 3.34 14.63
N ASP A 56 15.67 3.62 15.79
CA ASP A 56 16.95 3.02 16.18
C ASP A 56 16.70 1.54 16.50
N VAL A 57 16.85 0.69 15.47
CA VAL A 57 16.63 -0.74 15.56
C VAL A 57 17.96 -1.43 15.79
N ASP A 58 18.10 -2.10 16.93
CA ASP A 58 19.18 -3.08 17.15
C ASP A 58 18.91 -4.32 16.28
N ALA A 59 19.43 -4.26 15.05
CA ALA A 59 19.31 -5.33 14.06
C ALA A 59 19.94 -6.64 14.54
N ALA A 60 21.00 -6.58 15.36
CA ALA A 60 21.66 -7.76 15.88
C ALA A 60 20.77 -8.46 16.92
N ALA A 61 20.23 -7.72 17.90
CA ALA A 61 19.30 -8.28 18.87
C ALA A 61 18.00 -8.77 18.20
N ALA A 62 17.49 -8.04 17.20
CA ALA A 62 16.32 -8.46 16.42
C ALA A 62 16.58 -9.78 15.69
N TRP A 63 17.74 -9.92 15.04
CA TRP A 63 18.14 -11.14 14.35
C TRP A 63 18.29 -12.33 15.31
N GLN A 64 18.89 -12.13 16.48
CA GLN A 64 19.01 -13.16 17.51
C GLN A 64 17.63 -13.66 17.96
N ARG A 65 16.69 -12.76 18.23
CA ARG A 65 15.31 -13.13 18.60
C ARG A 65 14.61 -13.91 17.49
N LEU A 66 14.71 -13.45 16.24
CA LEU A 66 14.10 -14.13 15.09
C LEU A 66 14.68 -15.54 14.92
N SER A 67 16.00 -15.67 14.94
CA SER A 67 16.71 -16.94 14.76
C SER A 67 16.36 -17.95 15.85
N ALA A 68 16.25 -17.49 17.10
CA ALA A 68 15.85 -18.34 18.22
C ALA A 68 14.38 -18.78 18.15
N ALA A 69 13.51 -18.00 17.50
CA ALA A 69 12.09 -18.30 17.37
C ALA A 69 11.77 -19.24 16.18
N VAL A 70 12.70 -19.42 15.23
CA VAL A 70 12.51 -20.39 14.13
C VAL A 70 12.50 -21.80 14.73
N PRO A 71 11.39 -22.55 14.63
CA PRO A 71 11.35 -23.92 15.11
C PRO A 71 12.35 -24.76 14.32
N ALA A 72 13.13 -25.59 15.00
CA ALA A 72 13.96 -26.57 14.30
C ALA A 72 13.07 -27.42 13.38
N PRO A 73 13.52 -27.75 12.15
CA PRO A 73 12.76 -28.62 11.26
C PRO A 73 12.45 -29.92 12.00
N GLY A 74 11.17 -30.18 12.23
CA GLY A 74 10.72 -31.34 12.97
C GLY A 74 11.18 -32.61 12.28
N VAL A 75 11.83 -33.50 13.03
CA VAL A 75 12.10 -34.88 12.60
C VAL A 75 10.74 -35.51 12.30
N ARG A 76 10.41 -35.72 11.03
CA ARG A 76 9.26 -36.55 10.62
C ARG A 76 9.49 -37.95 11.20
N ARG A 77 8.73 -38.32 12.23
CA ARG A 77 8.66 -39.71 12.69
C ARG A 77 7.92 -40.51 11.61
N ALA A 78 8.62 -41.50 11.07
CA ALA A 78 8.11 -42.48 10.12
C ALA A 78 7.09 -43.42 10.76
#